data_AF-A0A7J0CYJ2-F1
#
_entry.id   AF-A0A7J0CYJ2-F1
#
_cell.length_a   1.000
_cell.length_b   1.000
_cell.length_c   1.000
_cell.angle_alpha   90.00
_cell.angle_beta   90.00
_cell.angle_gamma   90.00
#
_symmetry.space_group_name_H-M   'P 1'
#
loop_
_entity.id
_entity.type
_entity.pdbx_description
1 polymer ?
#
loop_
_entity_poly.entity_id
_entity_poly.type
_entity_poly.pdbx_seq_one_letter_code
_entity_poly.pdbx_strand_id
1 'polypeptide(L)'
;MEPVAGCNAGGTHYLCGPAVPGGPRPVLYTDSEGQASLIAESLAEALTLAVALPSWHDALAGFRPPALSSDYLDDHPGHPAVRDRLLATLRLPPATEPEVLDRLLATAARTVPDGFLPHVPDEEDSAFQPMLEPLAD
;
A
#
# COMPACT_ATOMS: atom_id res chain seq x y z
N MET A 1 8.70 14.20 0.77
CA MET A 1 7.53 13.41 0.35
C MET A 1 6.52 14.34 -0.30
N GLU A 2 5.71 13.86 -1.22
CA GLU A 2 4.68 14.65 -1.91
C GLU A 2 3.32 13.96 -1.74
N PRO A 3 2.32 14.60 -1.09
CA PRO A 3 1.00 14.00 -0.91
C PRO A 3 0.25 13.93 -2.25
N VAL A 4 -0.38 12.80 -2.54
CA VAL A 4 -1.09 12.57 -3.82
C VAL A 4 -2.54 12.13 -3.68
N ALA A 5 -2.92 11.54 -2.54
CA ALA A 5 -4.30 11.12 -2.28
C ALA A 5 -4.57 10.96 -0.77
N GLY A 6 -5.80 11.26 -0.33
CA GLY A 6 -6.30 10.87 0.99
C GLY A 6 -7.16 9.60 0.91
N CYS A 7 -7.33 8.87 2.02
CA CYS A 7 -8.16 7.66 2.07
C CYS A 7 -9.59 7.88 2.63
N ASN A 8 -9.99 9.13 2.90
CA ASN A 8 -11.27 9.48 3.54
C ASN A 8 -11.49 8.88 4.95
N ALA A 9 -10.46 8.25 5.53
CA ALA A 9 -10.40 7.76 6.91
C ALA A 9 -9.25 8.41 7.70
N GLY A 10 -8.71 9.53 7.21
CA GLY A 10 -7.61 10.27 7.86
C GLY A 10 -6.20 9.92 7.38
N GLY A 11 -6.03 8.83 6.64
CA GLY A 11 -4.76 8.45 6.03
C GLY A 11 -4.43 9.18 4.71
N THR A 12 -3.15 9.21 4.38
CA THR A 12 -2.59 9.92 3.22
C THR A 12 -1.56 9.06 2.48
N HIS A 13 -1.60 9.14 1.15
CA HIS A 13 -0.63 8.51 0.25
C HIS A 13 0.38 9.55 -0.23
N TYR A 14 1.64 9.18 -0.24
CA TYR A 14 2.76 10.03 -0.61
C TYR A 14 3.63 9.37 -1.68
N LEU A 15 4.11 10.17 -2.62
CA LEU A 15 5.25 9.79 -3.45
C LEU A 15 6.56 10.13 -2.72
N CYS A 16 7.45 9.14 -2.63
CA CYS A 16 8.74 9.26 -1.98
C CYS A 16 9.85 9.63 -2.97
N GLY A 17 10.87 10.33 -2.47
CA GLY A 17 12.01 10.79 -3.28
C GLY A 17 11.68 11.91 -4.29
N PRO A 18 12.70 12.41 -5.00
CA PRO A 18 12.55 13.45 -6.03
C PRO A 18 11.85 12.90 -7.28
N ALA A 19 11.16 13.77 -8.01
CA ALA A 19 10.61 13.44 -9.31
C ALA A 19 11.73 13.34 -10.36
N VAL A 20 12.04 12.13 -10.81
CA VAL A 20 12.99 11.86 -11.90
C VAL A 20 12.19 11.46 -13.14
N PRO A 21 12.44 12.05 -14.33
CA PRO A 21 11.74 11.67 -15.56
C PRO A 21 11.87 10.17 -15.84
N GLY A 22 10.73 9.47 -15.86
CA GLY A 22 10.66 8.03 -16.12
C GLY A 22 11.15 7.13 -14.98
N GLY A 23 11.58 7.68 -13.84
CA GLY A 23 11.98 6.91 -12.67
C GLY A 23 10.79 6.55 -11.78
N PRO A 24 10.69 5.30 -11.27
CA PRO A 24 9.66 4.93 -10.31
C PRO A 24 9.87 5.67 -8.98
N ARG A 25 8.77 6.10 -8.37
CA ARG A 25 8.77 6.70 -7.02
C ARG A 25 7.94 5.79 -6.11
N PRO A 26 8.55 5.25 -5.02
CA PRO A 26 7.81 4.47 -4.06
C PRO A 26 6.62 5.24 -3.49
N VAL A 27 5.56 4.52 -3.17
CA VAL A 27 4.37 5.06 -2.53
C VAL A 27 4.37 4.65 -1.07
N LEU A 28 4.33 5.65 -0.20
CA LEU A 28 4.14 5.49 1.24
C LEU A 28 2.69 5.81 1.58
N TYR A 29 2.09 5.01 2.46
CA TYR A 29 0.84 5.34 3.13
C TYR A 29 1.10 5.65 4.60
N THR A 30 0.39 6.65 5.13
CA THR A 30 0.28 6.91 6.57
C THR A 30 -1.19 6.87 6.97
N ASP A 31 -1.49 6.38 8.16
CA ASP A 31 -2.83 6.50 8.74
C ASP A 31 -2.94 7.65 9.76
N SER A 32 -4.10 7.76 10.41
CA SER A 32 -4.36 8.75 11.46
C SER A 32 -3.82 8.34 12.84
N GLU A 33 -3.46 7.06 13.03
CA GLU A 33 -2.98 6.51 14.30
C GLU A 33 -1.46 6.63 14.44
N GLY A 34 -0.79 7.25 13.47
CA GLY A 34 0.65 7.44 13.49
C GLY A 34 1.41 6.24 12.95
N GLN A 35 0.78 5.39 12.12
CA GLN A 35 1.46 4.29 11.44
C GLN A 35 1.76 4.62 9.98
N ALA A 36 2.85 4.08 9.45
CA ALA A 36 3.28 4.28 8.07
C ALA A 36 3.87 3.01 7.45
N SER A 37 3.67 2.84 6.14
CA SER A 37 4.26 1.74 5.39
C SER A 37 4.45 2.09 3.93
N LEU A 38 5.53 1.62 3.32
CA LEU A 38 5.62 1.54 1.87
C LEU A 38 4.61 0.51 1.38
N ILE A 39 3.82 0.89 0.37
CA ILE A 39 2.79 0.03 -0.21
C ILE A 39 3.10 -0.38 -1.64
N ALA A 40 4.04 0.30 -2.30
CA ALA A 40 4.43 0.04 -3.70
C ALA A 40 5.75 0.72 -4.08
N GLU A 41 6.44 0.21 -5.10
CA GLU A 41 7.65 0.84 -5.68
C GLU A 41 7.30 1.96 -6.68
N SER A 42 6.05 2.01 -7.13
CA SER A 42 5.58 3.00 -8.11
C SER A 42 4.09 3.30 -7.97
N LEU A 43 3.64 4.43 -8.54
CA LEU A 43 2.21 4.76 -8.61
C LEU A 43 1.39 3.70 -9.35
N ALA A 44 1.94 3.11 -10.42
CA ALA A 44 1.26 2.06 -11.18
C ALA A 44 1.03 0.81 -10.31
N GLU A 45 2.02 0.46 -9.49
CA GLU A 45 1.91 -0.65 -8.55
C GLU A 45 0.95 -0.34 -7.39
N ALA A 46 0.96 0.89 -6.84
CA ALA A 46 -0.01 1.29 -5.82
C ALA A 46 -1.45 1.25 -6.32
N LEU A 47 -1.69 1.65 -7.57
CA LEU A 47 -3.00 1.53 -8.20
C LEU A 47 -3.38 0.06 -8.45
N THR A 48 -2.41 -0.77 -8.83
CA THR A 48 -2.63 -2.21 -8.98
C THR A 48 -3.03 -2.84 -7.65
N LEU A 49 -2.36 -2.48 -6.55
CA LEU A 49 -2.70 -2.90 -5.20
C LEU A 49 -4.13 -2.52 -4.82
N ALA A 50 -4.49 -1.25 -4.96
CA ALA A 50 -5.81 -0.75 -4.60
C ALA A 50 -6.95 -1.41 -5.39
N VAL A 51 -6.69 -1.79 -6.65
CA VAL A 51 -7.67 -2.43 -7.52
C VAL A 51 -7.77 -3.94 -7.27
N ALA A 52 -6.65 -4.61 -7.00
CA ALA A 52 -6.58 -6.06 -6.90
C ALA A 52 -6.75 -6.61 -5.49
N LEU A 53 -6.44 -5.82 -4.45
CA LEU A 53 -6.51 -6.27 -3.05
C LEU A 53 -7.18 -5.18 -2.17
N PRO A 54 -8.51 -5.09 -2.15
CA PRO A 54 -9.23 -4.05 -1.39
C PRO A 54 -8.93 -4.03 0.11
N SER A 55 -8.67 -5.19 0.72
CA SER A 55 -8.37 -5.38 2.14
C SER A 55 -6.86 -5.37 2.44
N TRP A 56 -6.08 -4.60 1.70
CA TRP A 56 -4.61 -4.58 1.85
C TRP A 56 -4.14 -4.05 3.20
N HIS A 57 -4.89 -3.16 3.86
CA HIS A 57 -4.55 -2.68 5.21
C HIS A 57 -4.53 -3.83 6.22
N ASP A 58 -5.49 -4.75 6.14
CA ASP A 58 -5.58 -5.92 7.02
C ASP A 58 -4.37 -6.85 6.84
N ALA A 59 -3.86 -6.94 5.60
CA ALA A 59 -2.65 -7.70 5.29
C ALA A 59 -1.41 -7.17 6.03
N LEU A 60 -1.29 -5.85 6.16
CA LEU A 60 -0.19 -5.21 6.89
C LEU A 60 -0.34 -5.42 8.40
N ALA A 61 -1.57 -5.40 8.91
CA ALA A 61 -1.89 -5.73 10.30
C ALA A 61 -1.80 -7.24 10.63
N GLY A 62 -1.28 -8.07 9.72
CA GLY A 62 -1.05 -9.50 9.94
C GLY A 62 -2.26 -10.40 9.71
N PHE A 63 -3.42 -9.85 9.35
CA PHE A 63 -4.59 -10.65 8.97
C PHE A 63 -4.40 -11.19 7.54
N ARG A 64 -4.41 -12.51 7.38
CA ARG A 64 -4.20 -13.14 6.07
C ARG A 64 -5.44 -12.90 5.18
N PRO A 65 -5.31 -12.23 4.01
CA PRO A 65 -6.43 -11.84 3.18
C PRO A 65 -7.28 -12.91 2.46
N PRO A 66 -6.92 -14.23 2.34
CA PRO A 66 -7.82 -15.12 1.61
C PRO A 66 -9.17 -15.36 2.32
N ALA A 67 -9.29 -15.04 3.62
CA ALA A 67 -10.56 -15.13 4.34
C ALA A 67 -11.43 -13.87 4.22
N LEU A 68 -10.83 -12.69 4.09
CA LEU A 68 -11.55 -11.41 4.08
C LEU A 68 -12.05 -11.02 2.68
N SER A 69 -11.40 -11.52 1.62
CA SER A 69 -11.85 -11.27 0.24
C SER A 69 -13.12 -12.04 -0.12
N SER A 70 -13.43 -13.16 0.56
CA SER A 70 -14.62 -13.98 0.24
C SER A 70 -15.93 -13.24 0.52
N ASP A 71 -16.11 -12.73 1.74
CA ASP A 71 -17.35 -12.03 2.14
C ASP A 71 -17.58 -10.79 1.27
N TYR A 72 -16.51 -10.06 0.96
CA TYR A 72 -16.59 -8.89 0.07
C TYR A 72 -17.02 -9.26 -1.36
N LEU A 73 -16.48 -10.35 -1.91
CA LEU A 73 -16.81 -10.82 -3.26
C LEU A 73 -18.21 -11.42 -3.34
N ASP A 74 -18.71 -12.01 -2.26
CA ASP A 74 -20.10 -12.48 -2.17
C ASP A 74 -21.09 -11.30 -2.28
N ASP A 75 -20.80 -10.18 -1.63
CA ASP A 75 -21.58 -8.94 -1.75
C ASP A 75 -21.35 -8.20 -3.09
N HIS A 76 -20.20 -8.42 -3.73
CA HIS A 76 -19.78 -7.72 -4.95
C HIS A 76 -19.33 -8.68 -6.07
N PRO A 77 -20.23 -9.55 -6.60
CA PRO A 77 -19.85 -10.58 -7.56
C PRO A 77 -19.31 -10.02 -8.89
N GLY A 78 -19.61 -8.75 -9.21
CA GLY A 78 -19.07 -8.06 -10.39
C GLY A 78 -17.66 -7.51 -10.21
N HIS A 79 -17.11 -7.52 -8.99
CA HIS A 79 -15.82 -6.92 -8.68
C HIS A 79 -14.67 -7.46 -9.56
N PRO A 80 -14.53 -8.78 -9.81
CA PRO A 80 -13.45 -9.28 -10.66
C PRO A 80 -13.49 -8.71 -12.09
N ALA A 81 -14.69 -8.59 -12.67
CA ALA A 81 -14.84 -8.03 -14.02
C ALA A 81 -14.50 -6.53 -14.07
N VAL A 82 -14.86 -5.78 -13.01
CA VAL A 82 -14.51 -4.35 -12.88
C VAL A 82 -13.01 -4.18 -12.67
N ARG A 83 -12.39 -5.00 -11.81
CA ARG A 83 -10.95 -5.05 -11.58
C ARG A 83 -10.19 -5.25 -12.89
N ASP A 84 -10.53 -6.29 -13.64
CA ASP A 84 -9.84 -6.63 -14.88
C ASP A 84 -9.99 -5.52 -15.94
N ARG A 85 -11.20 -4.91 -16.02
CA ARG A 85 -11.44 -3.76 -16.89
C ARG A 85 -10.61 -2.54 -16.49
N LEU A 86 -10.49 -2.24 -15.20
CA LEU A 86 -9.71 -1.12 -14.70
C LEU A 86 -8.21 -1.30 -14.98
N LEU A 87 -7.66 -2.48 -14.68
CA LEU A 87 -6.27 -2.80 -14.97
C LEU A 87 -5.96 -2.65 -16.46
N ALA A 88 -6.81 -3.18 -17.34
CA ALA A 88 -6.64 -3.06 -18.78
C ALA A 88 -6.74 -1.62 -19.29
N THR A 89 -7.73 -0.86 -18.81
CA THR A 89 -7.98 0.53 -19.24
C THR A 89 -6.83 1.46 -18.84
N LEU A 90 -6.30 1.28 -17.63
CA LEU A 90 -5.19 2.06 -17.09
C LEU A 90 -3.82 1.52 -17.52
N ARG A 91 -3.78 0.42 -18.28
CA ARG A 91 -2.56 -0.28 -18.72
C ARG A 91 -1.65 -0.64 -17.53
N LEU A 92 -2.28 -1.02 -16.42
CA LEU A 92 -1.60 -1.49 -15.23
C LEU A 92 -1.18 -2.95 -15.43
N PRO A 93 -0.10 -3.40 -14.76
CA PRO A 93 0.31 -4.79 -14.83
C PRO A 93 -0.83 -5.69 -14.35
N PRO A 94 -1.19 -6.75 -15.09
CA PRO A 94 -2.09 -7.76 -14.57
C PRO A 94 -1.40 -8.42 -13.36
N ALA A 95 -2.15 -8.59 -12.28
CA ALA A 95 -1.64 -9.27 -11.10
C ALA A 95 -2.78 -9.95 -10.37
N THR A 96 -2.50 -11.16 -9.90
CA THR A 96 -3.38 -11.92 -9.02
C THR A 96 -3.27 -11.40 -7.58
N GLU A 97 -4.28 -11.67 -6.75
CA GLU A 97 -4.26 -11.32 -5.33
C GLU A 97 -2.99 -11.81 -4.61
N PRO A 98 -2.53 -13.07 -4.76
CA PRO A 98 -1.30 -13.53 -4.13
C PRO A 98 -0.05 -12.75 -4.59
N GLU A 99 0.09 -12.47 -5.88
CA GLU A 99 1.23 -11.71 -6.41
C GLU A 99 1.24 -10.26 -5.92
N VAL A 100 0.07 -9.67 -5.71
CA VAL A 100 -0.07 -8.32 -5.14
C VAL A 100 0.25 -8.32 -3.66
N LEU A 101 -0.22 -9.33 -2.93
CA LEU A 101 0.07 -9.51 -1.51
C LEU A 101 1.57 -9.69 -1.26
N ASP A 102 2.23 -10.57 -2.02
CA ASP A 102 3.67 -10.81 -1.89
C ASP A 102 4.47 -9.53 -2.12
N ARG A 103 4.11 -8.75 -3.14
CA ARG A 103 4.75 -7.46 -3.43
C ARG A 103 4.48 -6.42 -2.34
N LEU A 104 3.27 -6.36 -1.81
CA LEU A 104 2.93 -5.49 -0.68
C LEU A 104 3.81 -5.81 0.52
N LEU A 105 3.89 -7.09 0.92
CA LEU A 105 4.66 -7.50 2.10
C LEU A 105 6.16 -7.27 1.90
N ALA A 106 6.69 -7.58 0.71
CA ALA A 106 8.09 -7.31 0.37
C ALA A 106 8.42 -5.80 0.40
N THR A 107 7.52 -4.98 -0.11
CA THR A 107 7.70 -3.51 -0.13
C THR A 107 7.58 -2.93 1.27
N ALA A 108 6.57 -3.36 2.04
CA ALA A 108 6.35 -2.91 3.42
C ALA A 108 7.52 -3.27 4.34
N ALA A 109 8.15 -4.43 4.16
CA ALA A 109 9.34 -4.84 4.90
C ALA A 109 10.54 -3.87 4.71
N ARG A 110 10.55 -3.09 3.62
CA ARG A 110 11.60 -2.10 3.35
C ARG A 110 11.36 -0.75 4.03
N THR A 111 10.17 -0.51 4.59
CA THR A 111 9.79 0.79 5.16
C THR A 111 10.82 1.32 6.16
N VAL A 112 11.22 0.48 7.11
CA VAL A 112 12.20 0.84 8.15
C VAL A 112 13.64 0.79 7.65
N PRO A 113 14.15 -0.34 7.10
CA PRO A 113 15.57 -0.47 6.76
C PRO A 113 16.03 0.52 5.68
N ASP A 114 15.14 0.96 4.79
CA ASP A 114 15.47 1.93 3.75
C ASP A 114 15.18 3.39 4.17
N GLY A 115 14.74 3.62 5.41
CA GLY A 115 14.56 4.96 5.98
C GLY A 115 13.34 5.73 5.46
N PHE A 116 12.26 5.03 5.10
CA PHE A 116 11.02 5.66 4.63
C PHE A 116 10.04 6.03 5.76
N LEU A 117 10.34 5.65 7.00
CA LEU A 117 9.52 5.97 8.16
C LEU A 117 9.55 7.49 8.42
N PRO A 118 8.41 8.20 8.29
CA PRO A 118 8.37 9.64 8.52
C PRO A 118 8.67 9.98 9.98
N HIS A 119 9.41 11.05 10.19
CA HIS A 119 9.61 11.67 11.49
C HIS A 119 9.80 13.18 11.31
N VAL A 120 9.54 13.95 12.36
CA VAL A 120 9.90 15.37 12.39
C VAL A 120 11.33 15.47 12.93
N PRO A 121 12.26 16.14 12.22
CA PRO A 121 13.59 16.40 12.77
C PRO A 121 13.48 17.22 14.06
N ASP A 122 14.31 16.89 15.06
CA ASP A 122 14.41 17.62 16.33
C ASP A 122 13.16 17.55 17.25
N GLU A 123 12.21 16.66 16.97
CA GLU A 123 11.05 16.39 17.84
C GLU A 123 11.10 14.94 18.34
N GLU A 124 11.28 14.77 19.66
CA GLU A 124 11.25 13.47 20.34
C GLU A 124 9.88 12.81 20.18
N ASP A 125 9.84 11.49 19.99
CA ASP A 125 8.63 10.68 19.81
C ASP A 125 7.70 11.08 18.65
N SER A 126 8.19 11.85 17.67
CA SER A 126 7.43 12.24 16.46
C SER A 126 7.44 11.18 15.35
N ALA A 127 8.15 10.07 15.54
CA ALA A 127 8.32 9.05 14.53
C ALA A 127 7.05 8.21 14.38
N PHE A 128 6.65 7.98 13.13
CA PHE A 128 5.60 7.01 12.83
C PHE A 128 6.04 5.60 13.23
N GLN A 129 5.07 4.73 13.49
CA GLN A 129 5.30 3.29 13.69
C GLN A 129 5.14 2.53 12.37
N PRO A 130 5.90 1.45 12.12
CA PRO A 130 5.68 0.62 10.94
C PRO A 130 4.31 -0.08 11.03
N MET A 131 3.56 -0.12 9.93
CA MET A 131 2.30 -0.89 9.90
C MET A 131 2.53 -2.39 9.81
N LEU A 132 3.60 -2.80 9.10
CA LEU A 132 4.00 -4.20 9.06
C LEU A 132 4.79 -4.51 10.33
N GLU A 133 4.23 -5.34 11.20
CA GLU A 133 4.96 -5.84 12.36
C GLU A 133 6.15 -6.70 11.88
N PRO A 134 7.35 -6.52 12.45
CA PRO A 134 8.44 -7.45 12.22
C PRO A 134 7.98 -8.86 12.62
N LEU A 135 8.22 -9.85 11.77
CA LEU A 135 8.11 -11.25 12.19
C LEU A 135 9.02 -11.42 13.42
N ALA A 136 8.42 -11.71 14.57
CA ALA A 136 9.19 -12.11 15.74
C ALA A 136 9.97 -13.39 15.39
N ASP A 137 11.30 -13.31 15.47
CA ASP A 137 12.20 -14.47 15.34
C ASP A 137 11.94 -15.53 16.43
#